data_AF-A0A953P565-F1
#
_entry.id   AF-A0A953P565-F1
#
_cell.length_a   1.000
_cell.length_b   1.000
_cell.length_c   1.000
_cell.angle_alpha   90.00
_cell.angle_beta   90.00
_cell.angle_gamma   90.00
#
_symmetry.space_group_name_H-M   'P 1'
#
loop_
_entity.id
_entity.type
_entity.pdbx_description
1 polymer ?
#
loop_
_entity_poly.entity_id
_entity_poly.type
_entity_poly.pdbx_seq_one_letter_code
_entity_poly.pdbx_strand_id
1 'polypeptide(L)'
;MRHALAALLATTGALFFLGACSAAPAKHYAISGEVISVDVAAKMITLNGEEIPGLMPAMTMSYQVADAKEIEKLGAGDKISADLVVAEGKSHLEKIVLVQKTGKNPPAVSPAPGAAPKDGAAEQHKHPGQ
;
A
#
# COMPACT_ATOMS: atom_id res chain seq x y z
N MET A 1 41.21 30.96 53.30
CA MET A 1 41.65 29.96 54.29
C MET A 1 40.52 29.84 55.29
N ARG A 2 39.89 28.71 55.59
CA ARG A 2 40.38 27.34 55.81
C ARG A 2 39.23 26.36 55.52
N HIS A 3 39.61 25.22 54.93
CA HIS A 3 39.03 23.86 54.88
C HIS A 3 37.66 23.63 55.58
N ALA A 4 36.75 22.79 55.09
CA ALA A 4 37.06 21.39 54.82
C ALA A 4 35.98 20.64 54.01
N LEU A 5 36.49 19.65 53.31
CA LEU A 5 35.86 18.44 52.79
C LEU A 5 34.91 17.79 53.80
N ALA A 6 33.71 17.42 53.36
CA ALA A 6 32.99 16.26 53.92
C ALA A 6 32.06 15.69 52.85
N ALA A 7 32.52 14.61 52.23
CA ALA A 7 31.72 13.76 51.36
C ALA A 7 30.70 13.00 52.22
N LEU A 8 29.46 12.88 51.76
CA LEU A 8 28.56 11.82 52.20
C LEU A 8 27.67 11.37 51.04
N LEU A 9 27.85 10.10 50.67
CA LEU A 9 27.02 9.32 49.76
C LEU A 9 25.55 9.29 50.22
N ALA A 10 24.60 9.44 49.30
CA ALA A 10 23.31 8.75 49.37
C ALA A 10 22.64 8.68 47.99
N THR A 11 22.57 7.47 47.46
CA THR A 11 21.84 7.03 46.27
C THR A 11 20.33 7.21 46.41
N THR A 12 19.65 7.84 45.44
CA THR A 12 18.26 7.47 45.10
C THR A 12 18.03 7.76 43.62
N GLY A 13 18.06 6.70 42.81
CA GLY A 13 17.66 6.74 41.42
C GLY A 13 16.16 6.94 41.30
N ALA A 14 15.75 7.84 40.42
CA ALA A 14 14.40 7.91 39.91
C ALA A 14 14.48 8.02 38.38
N LEU A 15 14.45 6.83 37.76
CA LEU A 15 13.83 6.52 36.48
C LEU A 15 13.73 7.68 35.47
N PHE A 16 14.81 7.83 34.69
CA PHE A 16 14.68 8.27 33.30
C PHE A 16 13.85 7.19 32.57
N PHE A 17 12.53 7.29 32.62
CA PHE A 17 11.64 6.51 31.74
C PHE A 17 11.77 7.10 30.34
N LEU A 18 12.88 6.79 29.69
CA LEU A 18 13.05 7.00 28.26
C LEU A 18 12.13 5.96 27.59
N GLY A 19 10.89 6.37 27.36
CA GLY A 19 9.92 5.61 26.57
C GLY A 19 10.47 5.43 25.17
N ALA A 20 11.22 4.35 24.97
CA ALA A 20 11.60 3.87 23.65
C ALA A 20 10.33 3.37 22.98
N CYS A 21 9.66 4.28 22.27
CA CYS A 21 8.69 3.90 21.26
C CYS A 21 9.48 3.18 20.16
N SER A 22 9.58 1.86 20.27
CA SER A 22 10.13 1.01 19.22
C SER A 22 9.12 0.99 18.08
N ALA A 23 9.19 1.99 17.21
CA ALA A 23 8.50 1.95 15.92
C ALA A 23 8.93 0.65 15.21
N ALA A 24 7.98 -0.22 14.91
CA ALA A 24 8.26 -1.46 14.21
C ALA A 24 8.90 -1.12 12.85
N PRO A 25 9.94 -1.86 12.42
CA PRO A 25 10.60 -1.58 11.16
C PRO A 25 9.60 -1.71 10.00
N ALA A 26 9.56 -0.69 9.14
CA ALA A 26 8.75 -0.70 7.92
C ALA A 26 9.20 -1.85 7.02
N LYS A 27 8.25 -2.59 6.48
CA LYS A 27 8.52 -3.66 5.51
C LYS A 27 8.30 -3.12 4.10
N HIS A 28 9.26 -3.37 3.22
CA HIS A 28 9.20 -2.94 1.84
C HIS A 28 8.99 -4.16 0.95
N TYR A 29 8.02 -4.08 0.05
CA TYR A 29 7.69 -5.13 -0.90
C TYR A 29 7.68 -4.57 -2.32
N ALA A 30 8.45 -5.15 -3.22
CA ALA A 30 8.39 -4.77 -4.63
C ALA A 30 7.03 -5.18 -5.21
N ILE A 31 6.35 -4.24 -5.84
CA ILE A 31 5.09 -4.45 -6.55
C ILE A 31 5.25 -3.94 -7.98
N SER A 32 4.73 -4.71 -8.92
CA SER A 32 4.59 -4.31 -10.32
C SER A 32 3.13 -4.39 -10.71
N GLY A 33 2.68 -3.54 -11.62
CA GLY A 33 1.29 -3.57 -12.04
C GLY A 33 0.94 -2.56 -13.11
N GLU A 34 -0.27 -2.71 -13.63
CA GLU A 34 -0.86 -1.78 -14.58
C GLU A 34 -1.75 -0.77 -13.85
N VAL A 35 -1.57 0.51 -14.17
CA VAL A 35 -2.38 1.59 -13.62
C VAL A 35 -3.79 1.51 -14.18
N ILE A 36 -4.79 1.37 -13.32
CA ILE A 36 -6.20 1.39 -13.70
C ILE A 36 -6.77 2.80 -13.58
N SER A 37 -6.43 3.50 -12.49
CA SER A 37 -6.83 4.89 -12.27
C SER A 37 -5.87 5.61 -11.32
N VAL A 38 -5.81 6.94 -11.44
CA VAL A 38 -4.99 7.81 -10.60
C VAL A 38 -5.86 8.92 -10.03
N ASP A 39 -5.81 9.11 -8.71
CA ASP A 39 -6.38 10.27 -8.03
C ASP A 39 -5.25 11.04 -7.31
N VAL A 40 -4.73 12.06 -7.99
CA VAL A 40 -3.64 12.91 -7.49
C VAL A 40 -4.08 13.70 -6.26
N ALA A 41 -5.35 14.12 -6.20
CA ALA A 41 -5.88 14.92 -5.10
C ALA A 41 -5.97 14.08 -3.80
N ALA A 42 -6.40 12.82 -3.92
CA ALA A 42 -6.45 11.88 -2.81
C ALA A 42 -5.11 11.19 -2.52
N LYS A 43 -4.09 11.35 -3.38
CA LYS A 43 -2.82 10.59 -3.36
C LYS A 43 -3.06 9.08 -3.41
N MET A 44 -3.99 8.66 -4.26
CA MET A 44 -4.39 7.26 -4.40
C MET A 44 -4.15 6.81 -5.85
N ILE A 45 -3.67 5.59 -6.01
CA ILE A 45 -3.52 4.96 -7.31
C ILE A 45 -4.12 3.57 -7.27
N THR A 46 -4.97 3.24 -8.24
CA THR A 46 -5.52 1.90 -8.40
C THR A 46 -4.67 1.15 -9.40
N LEU A 47 -4.08 0.05 -8.95
CA LEU A 47 -3.22 -0.80 -9.76
C LEU A 47 -3.86 -2.17 -9.88
N ASN A 48 -3.80 -2.75 -11.08
CA ASN A 48 -3.86 -4.19 -11.23
C ASN A 48 -2.46 -4.75 -10.92
N GLY A 49 -2.24 -5.06 -9.65
CA GLY A 49 -0.95 -5.53 -9.14
C GLY A 49 -0.72 -7.00 -9.46
N GLU A 50 0.54 -7.33 -9.73
CA GLU A 50 1.01 -8.71 -9.83
C GLU A 50 1.18 -9.34 -8.44
N GLU A 51 1.42 -10.65 -8.42
CA GLU A 51 1.68 -11.37 -7.18
C GLU A 51 2.93 -10.83 -6.47
N ILE A 52 2.82 -10.65 -5.16
CA ILE A 52 3.93 -10.30 -4.28
C ILE A 52 4.24 -11.53 -3.43
N PRO A 53 5.33 -12.26 -3.72
CA PRO A 53 5.68 -13.48 -3.00
C PRO A 53 5.77 -13.26 -1.49
N GLY A 54 5.02 -14.07 -0.73
CA GLY A 54 4.97 -13.99 0.73
C GLY A 54 4.15 -12.84 1.32
N LEU A 55 3.48 -12.04 0.48
CA LEU A 55 2.56 -11.00 0.94
C LEU A 55 1.13 -11.22 0.41
N MET A 56 0.90 -11.17 -0.91
CA MET A 56 -0.45 -11.17 -1.51
C MET A 56 -0.45 -11.73 -2.94
N PRO A 57 -1.56 -12.36 -3.41
CA PRO A 57 -1.72 -12.75 -4.81
C PRO A 57 -1.93 -11.53 -5.72
N ALA A 58 -1.84 -11.74 -7.04
CA ALA A 58 -2.15 -10.71 -8.03
C ALA A 58 -3.60 -10.24 -7.92
N MET A 59 -3.80 -8.93 -7.74
CA MET A 59 -5.12 -8.35 -7.51
C MET A 59 -5.16 -6.85 -7.82
N THR A 60 -6.35 -6.38 -8.19
CA THR A 60 -6.60 -4.94 -8.39
C THR A 60 -6.98 -4.28 -7.08
N MET A 61 -6.16 -3.35 -6.60
CA MET A 61 -6.40 -2.59 -5.38
C MET A 61 -5.91 -1.15 -5.48
N SER A 62 -6.51 -0.29 -4.66
CA SER A 62 -6.09 1.09 -4.51
C SER A 62 -5.08 1.22 -3.40
N TYR A 63 -3.94 1.83 -3.71
CA TYR A 63 -2.85 2.07 -2.76
C TYR A 63 -2.67 3.56 -2.55
N GLN A 64 -2.34 3.94 -1.33
CA GLN A 64 -1.94 5.29 -1.01
C GLN A 64 -0.51 5.54 -1.50
N VAL A 65 -0.18 6.77 -1.86
CA VAL A 65 1.16 7.15 -2.34
C VAL A 65 1.78 8.15 -1.37
N ALA A 66 3.07 7.99 -1.08
CA ALA A 66 3.79 8.93 -0.22
C ALA A 66 3.79 10.36 -0.79
N ASP A 67 4.15 10.48 -2.06
CA ASP A 67 4.23 11.75 -2.77
C ASP A 67 3.37 11.78 -4.03
N ALA A 68 2.51 12.80 -4.13
CA ALA A 68 1.57 12.91 -5.25
C ALA A 68 2.29 13.09 -6.61
N LYS A 69 3.51 13.65 -6.61
CA LYS A 69 4.25 13.94 -7.85
C LYS A 69 4.72 12.68 -8.54
N GLU A 70 4.86 11.58 -7.81
CA GLU A 70 5.18 10.27 -8.38
C GLU A 70 4.06 9.76 -9.30
N ILE A 71 2.81 10.18 -9.08
CA ILE A 71 1.64 9.76 -9.86
C ILE A 71 1.08 10.82 -10.80
N GLU A 72 1.49 12.08 -10.68
CA GLU A 72 1.04 13.21 -11.52
C GLU A 72 1.20 12.97 -13.03
N LYS A 73 2.19 12.17 -13.43
CA LYS A 73 2.52 11.89 -14.85
C LYS A 73 2.03 10.53 -15.34
N LEU A 74 1.42 9.75 -14.44
CA LEU A 74 0.90 8.42 -14.76
C LEU A 74 -0.54 8.53 -15.26
N GLY A 75 -0.93 7.59 -16.11
CA GLY A 75 -2.29 7.46 -16.60
C GLY A 75 -2.71 6.00 -16.66
N ALA A 76 -4.01 5.79 -16.84
CA ALA A 76 -4.56 4.45 -17.01
C ALA A 76 -3.86 3.71 -18.17
N GLY A 77 -3.56 2.43 -17.95
CA GLY A 77 -2.83 1.50 -18.80
C GLY A 77 -1.30 1.55 -18.69
N ASP A 78 -0.74 2.50 -17.95
CA ASP A 78 0.72 2.55 -17.76
C ASP A 78 1.16 1.37 -16.89
N LYS A 79 2.27 0.72 -17.22
CA LYS A 79 2.89 -0.27 -16.32
C LYS A 79 3.92 0.40 -15.47
N ILE A 80 3.85 0.15 -14.16
CA ILE A 80 4.77 0.69 -13.18
C ILE A 80 5.37 -0.41 -12.31
N SER A 81 6.49 -0.08 -11.67
CA SER A 81 7.06 -0.81 -10.54
C SER A 81 7.23 0.15 -9.37
N ALA A 82 7.00 -0.31 -8.14
CA ALA A 82 7.06 0.50 -6.93
C ALA A 82 7.41 -0.35 -5.70
N ASP A 83 7.77 0.32 -4.60
CA ASP A 83 7.92 -0.31 -3.28
C ASP A 83 6.66 -0.04 -2.44
N LEU A 84 5.94 -1.10 -2.08
CA LEU A 84 4.88 -1.05 -1.07
C LEU A 84 5.50 -1.09 0.32
N VAL A 85 5.43 0.04 1.01
CA VAL A 85 5.90 0.20 2.38
C VAL A 85 4.75 -0.06 3.34
N VAL A 86 4.91 -1.03 4.23
CA VAL A 86 3.93 -1.39 5.26
C VAL A 86 4.54 -1.11 6.63
N ALA A 87 3.97 -0.16 7.36
CA ALA A 87 4.41 0.25 8.68
C ALA A 87 3.20 0.54 9.57
N GLU A 88 3.17 -0.05 10.77
CA GLU A 88 2.17 0.27 11.81
C GLU A 88 0.70 0.23 11.32
N GLY A 89 0.36 -0.72 10.43
CA GLY A 89 -0.99 -0.88 9.87
C GLY A 89 -1.35 0.11 8.77
N LYS A 90 -0.41 0.96 8.35
CA LYS A 90 -0.53 1.83 7.18
C LYS A 90 0.31 1.25 6.03
N SER A 91 -0.14 1.51 4.82
CA SER A 91 0.57 1.09 3.62
C SER A 91 0.56 2.18 2.56
N HIS A 92 1.72 2.46 1.98
CA HIS A 92 1.85 3.42 0.89
C HIS A 92 2.92 2.99 -0.10
N LEU A 93 2.80 3.47 -1.34
CA LEU A 93 3.78 3.26 -2.39
C LEU A 93 4.84 4.35 -2.36
N GLU A 94 6.08 3.94 -2.63
CA GLU A 94 7.24 4.80 -2.85
C GLU A 94 8.03 4.32 -4.07
N LYS A 95 8.92 5.18 -4.57
CA LYS A 95 9.86 4.88 -5.67
C LYS A 95 9.14 4.36 -6.91
N ILE A 96 8.09 5.08 -7.31
CA ILE A 96 7.28 4.67 -8.45
C ILE A 96 8.07 4.92 -9.75
N VAL A 97 8.28 3.86 -10.51
CA VAL A 97 8.98 3.87 -11.80
C VAL A 97 8.01 3.47 -12.90
N LEU A 98 7.86 4.34 -13.90
CA LEU A 98 7.16 3.98 -15.14
C LEU A 98 8.01 3.01 -15.96
N VAL A 99 7.53 1.77 -16.08
CA VAL A 99 8.16 0.70 -16.85
C VAL A 99 7.72 0.74 -18.30
N GLN A 100 6.44 1.00 -18.55
CA GLN A 100 5.88 1.10 -19.90
C GLN A 100 4.78 2.16 -19.96
N LYS A 101 4.96 3.16 -20.82
CA LYS A 101 3.89 4.12 -21.13
C LYS A 101 2.88 3.48 -22.08
N THR A 102 1.60 3.73 -21.88
CA THR A 102 0.57 3.40 -22.87
C THR A 102 0.93 3.94 -24.25
N GLY A 103 0.80 3.09 -25.28
CA GLY A 103 1.06 3.45 -26.68
C GLY A 103 2.04 2.54 -27.44
N LYS A 104 2.60 1.48 -26.83
CA LYS A 104 3.56 0.58 -27.51
C LYS A 104 3.36 -0.93 -27.31
N ASN A 105 2.26 -1.37 -26.71
CA ASN A 105 1.85 -2.78 -26.75
C ASN A 105 0.33 -2.87 -26.52
N PRO A 106 -0.44 -3.58 -27.37
CA PRO A 106 -1.83 -3.90 -27.03
C PRO A 106 -1.85 -4.66 -25.69
N PRO A 107 -2.79 -4.35 -24.78
CA PRO A 107 -2.92 -5.11 -23.54
C PRO A 107 -3.29 -6.55 -23.91
N ALA A 108 -2.51 -7.51 -23.39
CA ALA A 108 -2.99 -8.87 -23.29
C ALA A 108 -4.21 -8.82 -22.39
N VAL A 109 -5.39 -8.91 -23.02
CA VAL A 109 -6.66 -9.20 -22.38
C VAL A 109 -6.51 -10.45 -21.53
N SER A 110 -6.20 -10.28 -20.25
CA SER A 110 -6.56 -11.26 -19.24
C SER A 110 -7.97 -10.90 -18.79
N PRO A 111 -9.00 -11.66 -19.19
CA PRO A 111 -10.35 -11.44 -18.68
C PRO A 111 -10.30 -11.69 -17.17
N ALA A 112 -10.69 -10.70 -16.38
CA ALA A 112 -10.86 -10.87 -14.95
C ALA A 112 -11.82 -12.05 -14.67
N PRO A 113 -11.39 -13.13 -13.99
CA PRO A 113 -12.34 -14.10 -13.46
C PRO A 113 -12.93 -13.48 -12.20
N GLY A 114 -14.05 -12.76 -12.33
CA GLY A 114 -14.65 -12.11 -11.16
C GLY A 114 -15.81 -11.15 -11.37
N ALA A 115 -16.19 -10.84 -12.61
CA ALA A 115 -17.51 -10.24 -12.85
C ALA A 115 -18.57 -11.35 -12.73
N ALA A 116 -18.93 -11.71 -11.48
CA ALA A 116 -20.21 -12.35 -11.23
C ALA A 116 -21.29 -11.33 -11.65
N PRO A 117 -22.17 -11.64 -12.61
CA PRO A 117 -23.37 -10.85 -12.83
C PRO A 117 -24.20 -10.95 -11.56
N LYS A 118 -24.32 -9.86 -10.82
CA LYS A 118 -25.40 -9.71 -9.83
C LYS A 118 -26.66 -9.31 -10.59
N ASP A 119 -27.26 -10.27 -11.29
CA ASP A 119 -28.62 -10.11 -11.82
C ASP A 119 -29.59 -10.53 -10.72
N GLY A 120 -29.95 -9.56 -9.87
CA GLY A 120 -31.12 -9.64 -9.03
C GLY A 120 -32.32 -9.04 -9.76
N ALA A 121 -33.46 -9.74 -9.65
CA ALA A 121 -34.84 -9.34 -9.94
C ALA A 121 -35.39 -9.59 -11.35
N ALA A 122 -36.14 -10.69 -11.52
CA ALA A 122 -37.62 -10.61 -11.56
C ALA A 122 -38.23 -11.99 -11.89
N GLU A 123 -38.91 -12.58 -10.90
CA GLU A 123 -40.23 -13.20 -11.00
C GLU A 123 -40.74 -13.58 -12.41
N GLN A 124 -40.94 -14.88 -12.64
CA GLN A 124 -42.21 -15.39 -13.16
C GLN A 124 -42.31 -16.92 -13.07
N HIS A 125 -43.19 -17.36 -12.17
CA HIS A 125 -43.87 -18.65 -12.22
C HIS A 125 -44.24 -19.04 -13.66
N LYS A 126 -43.73 -20.17 -14.13
CA LYS A 126 -44.52 -21.06 -14.98
C LYS A 126 -44.02 -22.50 -14.86
N HIS A 127 -44.82 -23.32 -14.21
CA HIS A 127 -44.78 -24.78 -14.32
C HIS A 127 -45.68 -25.14 -15.52
N PRO A 128 -45.14 -25.65 -16.65
CA PRO A 128 -45.89 -26.54 -17.51
C PRO A 128 -45.48 -27.98 -17.15
N GLY A 129 -46.48 -28.81 -16.89
CA GLY A 129 -46.31 -30.08 -16.20
C GLY A 129 -45.57 -31.18 -16.96
N GLN A 130 -45.24 -32.20 -16.18
CA GLN A 130 -45.61 -33.60 -16.37
C GLN A 130 -45.97 -34.16 -14.99
#